data_AF-A0A0F2JBY6-F1
#
_entry.id   AF-A0A0F2JBY6-F1
#
_cell.length_a   1.000
_cell.length_b   1.000
_cell.length_c   1.000
_cell.angle_alpha   90.00
_cell.angle_beta   90.00
_cell.angle_gamma   90.00
#
_symmetry.space_group_name_H-M   'P 1'
#
loop_
_entity.id
_entity.type
_entity.pdbx_description
1 polymer ?
#
loop_
_entity_poly.entity_id
_entity_poly.type
_entity_poly.pdbx_seq_one_letter_code
_entity_poly.pdbx_strand_id
1 'polypeptide(L)'
;MKSSERLTKAWYGVLVLLMAFGGWAIIERVQAGLVVTNLTSDMTWGAWVAFYIFFVGLSVGSFLLSTMFFVFKMEKYQKISRDALLVAILSMGLAMCFILLDLGRMERFWHTLRYWNFTSMLAWEVRFYAIYIGLLTVEFYFSMRQDLIRVAQGTGWQASLVSFLTFGSTDLTDKSKQRDHKLLKNFRLNWNSHCYFRSSRGGRYAFCRG
;
A
#
# COMPACT_ATOMS: atom_id res chain seq x y z
N MET A 1 29.93 6.36 -16.75
CA MET A 1 29.38 5.47 -15.71
C MET A 1 29.50 6.03 -14.28
N LYS A 2 30.64 6.62 -13.84
CA LYS A 2 30.82 7.20 -12.48
C LYS A 2 29.86 8.35 -12.08
N SER A 3 29.38 9.14 -13.04
CA SER A 3 28.45 10.26 -12.76
C SER A 3 27.09 9.79 -12.22
N SER A 4 26.51 8.75 -12.86
CA SER A 4 25.24 8.14 -12.42
C SER A 4 25.34 7.59 -10.99
N GLU A 5 26.44 6.92 -10.66
CA GLU A 5 26.66 6.34 -9.33
C GLU A 5 26.75 7.42 -8.23
N ARG A 6 27.39 8.57 -8.52
CA ARG A 6 27.43 9.71 -7.60
C ARG A 6 26.05 10.35 -7.43
N LEU A 7 25.29 10.46 -8.51
CA LEU A 7 23.92 10.98 -8.47
C LEU A 7 23.01 10.07 -7.65
N THR A 8 23.10 8.76 -7.82
CA THR A 8 22.36 7.76 -7.04
C THR A 8 22.72 7.84 -5.55
N LYS A 9 24.01 7.93 -5.20
CA LYS A 9 24.46 8.07 -3.81
C LYS A 9 24.01 9.40 -3.20
N ALA A 10 24.08 10.49 -3.96
CA ALA A 10 23.56 11.79 -3.52
C ALA A 10 22.05 11.72 -3.27
N TRP A 11 21.31 11.04 -4.15
CA TRP A 11 19.87 10.86 -4.00
C TRP A 11 19.52 10.02 -2.76
N TYR A 12 20.24 8.93 -2.51
CA TYR A 12 20.10 8.18 -1.27
C TYR A 12 20.45 9.01 -0.03
N GLY A 13 21.46 9.87 -0.11
CA GLY A 13 21.81 10.80 0.96
C GLY A 13 20.68 11.78 1.27
N VAL A 14 20.06 12.36 0.25
CA VAL A 14 18.89 13.25 0.40
C VAL A 14 17.70 12.50 1.02
N LEU A 15 17.43 11.26 0.58
CA LEU A 15 16.35 10.45 1.14
C LEU A 15 16.57 10.13 2.63
N VAL A 16 17.81 9.80 3.02
CA VAL A 16 18.16 9.54 4.43
C VAL A 16 18.02 10.81 5.27
N LEU A 17 18.43 11.97 4.76
CA LEU A 17 18.26 13.24 5.44
C LEU A 17 16.78 13.60 5.63
N LEU A 18 15.94 13.39 4.61
CA LEU A 18 14.49 13.59 4.71
C LEU A 18 13.85 12.62 5.72
N MET A 19 14.29 11.37 5.75
CA MET A 19 13.81 10.39 6.73
C MET A 19 14.25 10.75 8.16
N ALA A 20 15.47 11.27 8.34
CA ALA A 20 15.96 11.77 9.62
C ALA A 20 15.19 13.03 10.07
N PHE A 21 14.89 13.95 9.15
CA PHE A 21 14.06 15.13 9.43
C PHE A 21 12.63 14.75 9.79
N GLY A 22 12.02 13.79 9.08
CA GLY A 22 10.73 13.23 9.43
C GLY A 22 10.73 12.54 10.80
N GLY A 23 11.78 11.77 11.11
CA GLY A 23 11.99 11.17 12.43
C GLY A 23 12.13 12.21 13.54
N TRP A 24 12.88 13.28 13.30
CA TRP A 24 13.01 14.41 14.22
C TRP A 24 11.66 15.08 14.49
N ALA A 25 10.88 15.35 13.44
CA ALA A 25 9.55 15.95 13.55
C ALA A 25 8.59 15.07 14.37
N ILE A 26 8.70 13.73 14.26
CA ILE A 26 7.93 12.80 15.08
C ILE A 26 8.35 12.88 16.56
N ILE A 27 9.65 12.94 16.84
CA ILE A 27 10.17 13.04 18.21
C ILE A 27 9.70 14.33 18.88
N GLU A 28 9.78 15.46 18.17
CA GLU A 28 9.24 16.72 18.69
C GLU A 28 7.73 16.68 18.91
N ARG A 29 6.98 16.02 18.02
CA ARG A 29 5.53 15.83 18.20
C ARG A 29 5.18 15.01 19.44
N VAL A 30 5.98 13.99 19.75
CA VAL A 30 5.79 13.13 20.92
C VAL A 30 6.11 13.88 22.22
N GLN A 31 7.13 14.74 22.22
CA GLN A 31 7.61 15.43 23.42
C GLN A 31 6.86 16.74 23.72
N ALA A 32 6.53 17.52 22.69
CA ALA A 32 5.91 18.84 22.85
C ALA A 32 4.38 18.83 22.67
N GLY A 33 3.78 17.66 22.37
CA GLY A 33 2.33 17.47 22.30
C GLY A 33 1.66 18.23 21.15
N LEU A 34 0.33 18.41 21.23
CA LEU A 34 -0.49 19.11 20.23
C LEU A 34 -0.21 20.63 20.15
N VAL A 35 0.63 21.17 21.03
CA VAL A 35 0.96 22.61 21.10
C VAL A 35 1.80 23.05 19.89
N VAL A 36 2.67 22.18 19.37
CA VAL A 36 3.52 22.47 18.20
C VAL A 36 2.71 22.64 16.91
N THR A 37 1.50 22.11 16.87
CA THR A 37 0.67 22.10 15.67
C THR A 37 -0.19 23.33 15.45
N ASN A 38 -0.08 24.35 16.32
CA ASN A 38 -0.82 25.61 16.23
C ASN A 38 -2.32 25.42 15.95
N LEU A 39 -2.91 24.41 16.59
CA LEU A 39 -4.34 24.11 16.49
C LEU A 39 -5.09 25.17 17.29
N THR A 40 -5.95 25.92 16.61
CA THR A 40 -6.85 26.92 17.23
C THR A 40 -8.21 26.27 17.49
N SER A 41 -8.99 26.80 18.44
CA SER A 41 -10.33 26.31 18.78
C SER A 41 -11.28 26.19 17.58
N ASP A 42 -11.08 27.01 16.54
CA ASP A 42 -11.87 27.00 15.30
C ASP A 42 -11.42 25.92 14.29
N MET A 43 -10.17 25.47 14.38
CA MET A 43 -9.58 24.50 13.46
C MET A 43 -8.89 23.39 14.26
N THR A 44 -9.72 22.50 14.82
CA THR A 44 -9.31 21.36 15.64
C THR A 44 -8.62 20.23 14.86
N TRP A 45 -8.54 20.35 13.54
CA TRP A 45 -8.09 19.34 12.58
C TRP A 45 -6.98 20.00 11.76
N GLY A 46 -5.74 19.60 12.02
CA GLY A 46 -4.57 20.26 11.44
C GLY A 46 -4.28 19.78 10.01
N ALA A 47 -3.16 20.26 9.46
CA ALA A 47 -2.66 19.81 8.14
C ALA A 47 -2.49 18.29 8.03
N TRP A 48 -2.32 17.59 9.15
CA TRP A 48 -2.25 16.13 9.27
C TRP A 48 -3.44 15.43 8.60
N VAL A 49 -4.64 16.01 8.72
CA VAL A 49 -5.85 15.45 8.12
C VAL A 49 -5.77 15.44 6.59
N ALA A 50 -5.37 16.56 6.00
CA ALA A 50 -5.18 16.67 4.56
C ALA A 50 -4.11 15.70 4.05
N PHE A 51 -3.00 15.55 4.79
CA PHE A 51 -1.92 14.65 4.39
C PHE A 51 -2.35 13.18 4.40
N TYR A 52 -3.01 12.69 5.46
CA TYR A 52 -3.39 11.28 5.47
C TYR A 52 -4.44 10.98 4.39
N ILE A 53 -5.42 11.87 4.15
CA ILE A 53 -6.42 11.69 3.08
C ILE A 53 -5.74 11.61 1.72
N PHE A 54 -4.73 12.45 1.48
CA PHE A 54 -3.93 12.42 0.25
C PHE A 54 -3.20 11.09 0.08
N PHE A 55 -2.52 10.58 1.11
CA PHE A 55 -1.80 9.31 1.04
C PHE A 55 -2.73 8.10 0.91
N VAL A 56 -3.88 8.09 1.60
CA VAL A 56 -4.91 7.07 1.43
C VAL A 56 -5.43 7.10 -0.02
N GLY A 57 -5.69 8.28 -0.58
CA GLY A 57 -6.09 8.45 -1.97
C GLY A 57 -5.04 7.93 -2.96
N LEU A 58 -3.76 8.24 -2.73
CA LEU A 58 -2.65 7.70 -3.52
C LEU A 58 -2.57 6.17 -3.46
N SER A 59 -2.83 5.58 -2.29
CA SER A 59 -2.86 4.13 -2.13
C SER A 59 -3.98 3.50 -2.96
N VAL A 60 -5.20 4.00 -2.81
CA VAL A 60 -6.37 3.48 -3.54
C VAL A 60 -6.22 3.68 -5.04
N GLY A 61 -5.69 4.84 -5.47
CA GLY A 61 -5.41 5.13 -6.87
C GLY A 61 -4.37 4.17 -7.48
N SER A 62 -3.28 3.91 -6.75
CA SER A 62 -2.23 2.98 -7.21
C SER A 62 -2.72 1.54 -7.28
N PHE A 63 -3.54 1.12 -6.30
CA PHE A 63 -4.22 -0.17 -6.30
C PHE A 63 -5.18 -0.31 -7.50
N LEU A 64 -5.97 0.72 -7.78
CA LEU A 64 -6.87 0.77 -8.92
C LEU A 64 -6.11 0.67 -10.25
N LEU A 65 -4.99 1.38 -10.39
CA LEU A 65 -4.11 1.28 -11.57
C LEU A 65 -3.57 -0.13 -11.76
N SER A 66 -3.11 -0.78 -10.68
CA SER A 66 -2.64 -2.17 -10.74
C SER A 66 -3.74 -3.13 -11.20
N THR A 67 -4.96 -2.95 -10.70
CA THR A 67 -6.15 -3.72 -11.10
C THR A 67 -6.49 -3.49 -12.57
N MET A 68 -6.45 -2.24 -13.01
CA MET A 68 -6.75 -1.84 -14.38
C MET A 68 -5.82 -2.54 -15.38
N PHE A 69 -4.50 -2.52 -15.16
CA PHE A 69 -3.55 -3.19 -16.05
C PHE A 69 -3.78 -4.70 -16.18
N PHE A 70 -4.29 -5.35 -15.12
CA PHE A 70 -4.64 -6.76 -15.15
C PHE A 70 -5.91 -7.04 -15.96
N VAL A 71 -6.94 -6.19 -15.82
CA VAL A 71 -8.19 -6.31 -16.58
C VAL A 71 -7.94 -6.18 -18.08
N PHE A 72 -7.08 -5.24 -18.50
CA PHE A 72 -6.74 -5.05 -19.90
C PHE A 72 -5.81 -6.13 -20.48
N LYS A 73 -5.38 -7.12 -19.69
CA LYS A 73 -4.50 -8.24 -20.09
C LYS A 73 -3.26 -7.82 -20.89
N MET A 74 -2.70 -6.67 -20.57
CA MET A 74 -1.52 -6.17 -21.26
C MET A 74 -0.27 -6.79 -20.62
N GLU A 75 0.19 -7.93 -21.15
CA GLU A 75 1.33 -8.66 -20.59
C GLU A 75 2.61 -7.82 -20.49
N LYS A 76 2.77 -6.84 -21.39
CA LYS A 76 3.89 -5.87 -21.37
C LYS A 76 3.93 -5.01 -20.10
N TYR A 77 2.80 -4.81 -19.42
CA TYR A 77 2.69 -3.94 -18.23
C TYR A 77 2.66 -4.69 -16.91
N GLN A 78 2.95 -5.99 -16.90
CA GLN A 78 3.03 -6.76 -15.64
C GLN A 78 4.07 -6.19 -14.67
N LYS A 79 5.19 -5.64 -15.16
CA LYS A 79 6.19 -5.00 -14.29
C LYS A 79 5.65 -3.72 -13.64
N ILE A 80 5.02 -2.85 -14.43
CA ILE A 80 4.42 -1.58 -13.95
C ILE A 80 3.31 -1.86 -12.92
N SER A 81 2.53 -2.92 -13.11
CA SER A 81 1.48 -3.33 -12.18
C SER A 81 2.02 -3.73 -10.80
N ARG A 82 3.25 -4.28 -10.73
CA ARG A 82 3.95 -4.60 -9.46
C ARG A 82 4.46 -3.35 -8.78
N ASP A 83 5.08 -2.44 -9.53
CA ASP A 83 5.59 -1.17 -9.00
C ASP A 83 4.43 -0.32 -8.43
N ALA A 84 3.29 -0.29 -9.11
CA ALA A 84 2.09 0.38 -8.62
C ALA A 84 1.58 -0.22 -7.29
N LEU A 85 1.66 -1.55 -7.12
CA LEU A 85 1.24 -2.21 -5.88
C LEU A 85 2.19 -1.90 -4.72
N LEU A 86 3.50 -1.79 -5.00
CA LEU A 86 4.50 -1.34 -4.03
C LEU A 86 4.22 0.09 -3.56
N VAL A 87 3.93 1.00 -4.49
CA VAL A 87 3.56 2.38 -4.16
C VAL A 87 2.29 2.42 -3.30
N ALA A 88 1.31 1.57 -3.58
CA ALA A 88 0.09 1.46 -2.77
C ALA A 88 0.41 1.13 -1.30
N ILE A 89 1.22 0.10 -1.04
CA ILE A 89 1.58 -0.27 0.34
C ILE A 89 2.42 0.80 1.03
N LEU A 90 3.39 1.40 0.33
CA LEU A 90 4.23 2.44 0.92
C LEU A 90 3.40 3.66 1.32
N SER A 91 2.50 4.11 0.45
CA SER A 91 1.59 5.23 0.73
C SER A 91 0.60 4.90 1.85
N MET A 92 0.09 3.67 1.94
CA MET A 92 -0.73 3.22 3.05
C MET A 92 0.04 3.23 4.39
N GLY A 93 1.30 2.76 4.39
CA GLY A 93 2.15 2.82 5.59
C GLY A 93 2.35 4.26 6.08
N LEU A 94 2.63 5.19 5.16
CA LEU A 94 2.74 6.61 5.48
C LEU A 94 1.42 7.18 6.03
N ALA A 95 0.29 6.85 5.41
CA ALA A 95 -1.03 7.28 5.90
C ALA A 95 -1.27 6.84 7.35
N MET A 96 -0.92 5.60 7.71
CA MET A 96 -1.03 5.13 9.09
C MET A 96 -0.13 5.92 10.04
N CYS A 97 1.10 6.23 9.66
CA CYS A 97 1.97 7.10 10.47
C CYS A 97 1.32 8.47 10.71
N PHE A 98 0.74 9.10 9.69
CA PHE A 98 0.05 10.39 9.84
C PHE A 98 -1.18 10.30 10.75
N ILE A 99 -1.97 9.22 10.66
CA ILE A 99 -3.11 8.97 11.56
C ILE A 99 -2.64 8.81 13.02
N LEU A 100 -1.52 8.11 13.25
CA LEU A 100 -0.96 7.99 14.60
C LEU A 100 -0.51 9.34 15.17
N LEU A 101 0.03 10.23 14.33
CA LEU A 101 0.45 11.57 14.74
C LEU A 101 -0.72 12.54 14.97
N ASP A 102 -1.84 12.31 14.29
CA ASP A 102 -3.09 13.04 14.52
C ASP A 102 -3.69 12.69 15.91
N LEU A 103 -3.50 11.44 16.36
CA LEU A 103 -3.88 11.02 17.70
C LEU A 103 -3.04 11.72 18.78
N GLY A 104 -3.65 12.68 19.48
CA GLY A 104 -3.02 13.39 20.60
C GLY A 104 -2.51 12.51 21.75
N ARG A 105 -2.89 11.23 21.78
CA ARG A 105 -2.44 10.24 22.78
C ARG A 105 -2.20 8.88 22.11
N MET A 106 -1.02 8.75 21.49
CA MET A 106 -0.62 7.61 20.65
C MET A 106 -0.80 6.25 21.36
N GLU A 107 -0.56 6.18 22.67
CA GLU A 107 -0.67 4.93 23.44
C GLU A 107 -2.09 4.35 23.48
N ARG A 108 -3.13 5.16 23.27
CA ARG A 108 -4.52 4.69 23.30
C ARG A 108 -5.04 4.20 21.95
N PHE A 109 -4.23 4.18 20.89
CA PHE A 109 -4.63 3.66 19.58
C PHE A 109 -5.27 2.26 19.67
N TRP A 110 -4.73 1.40 20.53
CA TRP A 110 -5.23 0.04 20.73
C TRP A 110 -6.66 -0.03 21.30
N HIS A 111 -7.07 0.96 22.08
CA HIS A 111 -8.45 1.04 22.59
C HIS A 111 -9.46 1.26 21.47
N THR A 112 -9.11 2.04 20.44
CA THR A 112 -9.99 2.31 19.30
C THR A 112 -10.25 1.06 18.44
N LEU A 113 -9.28 0.15 18.36
CA LEU A 113 -9.47 -1.13 17.68
C LEU A 113 -10.30 -2.13 18.49
N ARG A 114 -10.15 -2.13 19.83
CA ARG A 114 -10.78 -3.12 20.71
C ARG A 114 -12.20 -2.75 21.14
N TYR A 115 -12.50 -1.48 21.39
CA TYR A 115 -13.80 -1.05 21.92
C TYR A 115 -14.69 -0.45 20.83
N TRP A 116 -15.80 -1.13 20.52
CA TRP A 116 -16.70 -0.75 19.44
C TRP A 116 -17.77 0.24 19.88
N ASN A 117 -17.80 1.41 19.25
CA ASN A 117 -18.98 2.29 19.22
C ASN A 117 -19.55 2.33 17.80
N PHE A 118 -20.75 1.78 17.58
CA PHE A 118 -21.41 1.78 16.25
C PHE A 118 -21.90 3.16 15.80
N THR A 119 -22.16 4.04 16.76
CA THR A 119 -22.69 5.38 16.55
C THR A 119 -21.65 6.36 16.00
N SER A 120 -20.36 6.02 16.08
CA SER A 120 -19.27 6.91 15.66
C SER A 120 -18.79 6.58 14.25
N MET A 121 -18.82 7.59 13.37
CA MET A 121 -18.28 7.48 12.00
C MET A 121 -16.78 7.14 12.00
N LEU A 122 -15.99 7.74 12.90
CA LEU A 122 -14.56 7.48 13.03
C LEU A 122 -14.25 6.00 13.36
N ALA A 123 -15.12 5.34 14.13
CA ALA A 123 -14.96 3.92 14.45
C ALA A 123 -15.21 3.01 13.23
N TRP A 124 -15.99 3.46 12.24
CA TRP A 124 -16.14 2.77 10.97
C TRP A 124 -14.94 2.97 10.06
N GLU A 125 -14.42 4.19 9.98
CA GLU A 125 -13.24 4.52 9.15
C GLU A 125 -12.03 3.68 9.52
N VAL A 126 -11.71 3.57 10.81
CA VAL A 126 -10.58 2.74 11.30
C VAL A 126 -10.71 1.28 10.86
N ARG A 127 -11.93 0.74 10.81
CA ARG A 127 -12.16 -0.64 10.35
C ARG A 127 -12.05 -0.80 8.84
N PHE A 128 -12.54 0.16 8.08
CA PHE A 128 -12.33 0.16 6.64
C PHE A 128 -10.84 0.20 6.30
N TYR A 129 -10.05 0.96 7.06
CA TYR A 129 -8.59 0.91 6.93
C TYR A 129 -8.00 -0.44 7.32
N ALA A 130 -8.43 -1.06 8.42
CA ALA A 130 -7.95 -2.39 8.80
C ALA A 130 -8.26 -3.46 7.72
N ILE A 131 -9.49 -3.46 7.19
CA ILE A 131 -9.90 -4.35 6.09
C ILE A 131 -9.08 -4.07 4.83
N TYR A 132 -8.90 -2.79 4.49
CA TYR A 132 -8.16 -2.39 3.29
C TYR A 132 -6.67 -2.75 3.38
N ILE A 133 -6.03 -2.60 4.55
CA ILE A 133 -4.66 -3.07 4.81
C ILE A 133 -4.58 -4.60 4.65
N GLY A 134 -5.57 -5.34 5.17
CA GLY A 134 -5.65 -6.78 4.96
C GLY A 134 -5.73 -7.15 3.48
N LEU A 135 -6.59 -6.49 2.72
CA LEU A 135 -6.76 -6.71 1.28
C LEU A 135 -5.47 -6.38 0.50
N LEU A 136 -4.83 -5.25 0.79
CA LEU A 136 -3.54 -4.87 0.19
C LEU A 136 -2.44 -5.89 0.51
N THR A 137 -2.36 -6.34 1.76
CA THR A 137 -1.35 -7.30 2.21
C THR A 137 -1.52 -8.63 1.49
N VAL A 138 -2.76 -9.13 1.40
CA VAL A 138 -3.09 -10.37 0.68
C VAL A 138 -2.72 -10.23 -0.80
N GLU A 139 -3.15 -9.16 -1.45
CA GLU A 139 -2.88 -8.97 -2.87
C GLU A 139 -1.39 -8.83 -3.18
N PHE A 140 -0.67 -8.09 -2.33
CA PHE A 140 0.78 -7.97 -2.44
C PHE A 140 1.50 -9.28 -2.20
N TYR A 141 1.09 -10.03 -1.19
CA TYR A 141 1.64 -11.36 -0.91
C TYR A 141 1.49 -12.27 -2.13
N PHE A 142 0.30 -12.33 -2.74
CA PHE A 142 0.07 -13.13 -3.95
C PHE A 142 0.89 -12.64 -5.15
N SER A 143 1.03 -11.32 -5.32
CA SER A 143 1.84 -10.73 -6.40
C SER A 143 3.33 -11.04 -6.23
N MET A 144 3.84 -10.92 -5.00
CA MET A 144 5.25 -11.05 -4.66
C MET A 144 5.69 -12.50 -4.40
N ARG A 145 4.75 -13.43 -4.18
CA ARG A 145 5.03 -14.87 -3.99
C ARG A 145 5.95 -15.44 -5.08
N GLN A 146 5.75 -15.03 -6.33
CA GLN A 146 6.60 -15.48 -7.44
C GLN A 146 8.04 -15.02 -7.34
N ASP A 147 8.29 -13.84 -6.76
CA ASP A 147 9.63 -13.29 -6.59
C ASP A 147 10.28 -13.79 -5.30
N LEU A 148 9.53 -13.97 -4.21
CA LEU A 148 10.03 -14.60 -2.97
C LEU A 148 10.56 -16.01 -3.23
N ILE A 149 9.86 -16.79 -4.04
CA ILE A 149 10.27 -18.14 -4.43
C ILE A 149 11.55 -18.12 -5.27
N ARG A 150 11.71 -17.16 -6.18
CA ARG A 150 12.95 -16.99 -6.97
C ARG A 150 14.14 -16.64 -6.08
N VAL A 151 13.93 -15.78 -5.09
CA VAL A 151 14.96 -15.38 -4.12
C VAL A 151 15.27 -16.51 -3.13
N ALA A 152 14.28 -17.31 -2.74
CA ALA A 152 14.45 -18.48 -1.88
C ALA A 152 15.28 -19.61 -2.53
N GLN A 153 15.31 -19.67 -3.87
CA GLN A 153 16.20 -20.58 -4.61
C GLN A 153 17.65 -20.08 -4.72
N GLY A 154 17.93 -18.84 -4.30
CA GLY A 154 19.28 -18.27 -4.28
C GLY A 154 20.07 -18.68 -3.02
N THR A 155 21.40 -18.64 -3.10
CA THR A 155 22.31 -18.90 -1.99
C THR A 155 22.70 -17.59 -1.30
N GLY A 156 22.00 -17.21 -0.23
CA GLY A 156 22.34 -16.05 0.57
C GLY A 156 21.54 -15.93 1.88
N TRP A 157 21.96 -15.04 2.78
CA TRP A 157 21.24 -14.78 4.04
C TRP A 157 19.80 -14.28 3.79
N GLN A 158 19.59 -13.58 2.67
CA GLN A 158 18.29 -13.12 2.19
C GLN A 158 17.35 -14.29 1.88
N ALA A 159 17.86 -15.41 1.38
CA ALA A 159 17.06 -16.61 1.11
C ALA A 159 16.59 -17.27 2.42
N SER A 160 17.41 -17.25 3.47
CA SER A 160 17.03 -17.75 4.79
C SER A 160 15.98 -16.88 5.47
N LEU A 161 16.10 -15.54 5.36
CA LEU A 161 15.12 -14.60 5.91
C LEU A 161 13.78 -14.65 5.17
N VAL A 162 13.82 -14.82 3.85
CA VAL A 162 12.62 -15.03 3.02
C VAL A 162 11.98 -16.39 3.31
N SER A 163 12.76 -17.46 3.48
CA SER A 163 12.28 -18.79 3.90
C SER A 163 11.60 -18.78 5.27
N PHE A 164 12.09 -17.94 6.18
CA PHE A 164 11.49 -17.74 7.50
C PHE A 164 10.19 -16.95 7.40
N LEU A 165 10.17 -15.85 6.63
CA LEU A 165 8.96 -15.04 6.38
C LEU A 165 7.87 -15.80 5.61
N THR A 166 8.23 -16.77 4.76
CA THR A 166 7.26 -17.62 4.05
C THR A 166 6.74 -18.80 4.89
N PHE A 167 7.06 -18.86 6.19
CA PHE A 167 6.52 -19.86 7.13
C PHE A 167 6.64 -21.31 6.60
N GLY A 168 7.66 -21.61 5.79
CA GLY A 168 7.87 -22.94 5.21
C GLY A 168 6.98 -23.30 4.00
N SER A 169 6.26 -22.36 3.37
CA SER A 169 5.57 -22.61 2.10
C SER A 169 6.55 -22.56 0.91
N THR A 170 7.44 -23.54 0.81
CA THR A 170 8.38 -23.75 -0.31
C THR A 170 7.81 -24.73 -1.35
N ASP A 171 6.53 -24.61 -1.73
CA ASP A 171 5.94 -25.44 -2.78
C ASP A 171 5.66 -24.65 -4.06
N LEU A 172 6.57 -24.82 -5.02
CA LEU A 172 6.43 -24.54 -6.45
C LEU A 172 5.69 -25.67 -7.17
N THR A 173 4.63 -26.22 -6.60
CA THR A 173 3.81 -27.16 -7.36
C THR A 173 3.00 -26.37 -8.40
N ASP A 174 3.07 -26.76 -9.69
CA ASP A 174 2.36 -26.11 -10.82
C ASP A 174 0.84 -25.94 -10.57
N LYS A 175 0.25 -26.82 -9.74
CA LYS A 175 -1.15 -26.73 -9.28
C LYS A 175 -1.42 -25.51 -8.39
N SER A 176 -0.47 -25.04 -7.59
CA SER A 176 -0.62 -23.84 -6.73
C SER A 176 -0.48 -22.55 -7.53
N LYS A 177 0.36 -22.52 -8.56
CA LYS A 177 0.50 -21.37 -9.47
C LYS A 177 -0.78 -21.13 -10.27
N GLN A 178 -1.43 -22.20 -10.75
CA GLN A 178 -2.73 -22.10 -11.41
C GLN A 178 -3.87 -21.77 -10.43
N ARG A 179 -3.80 -22.22 -9.17
CA ARG A 179 -4.78 -21.89 -8.13
C ARG A 179 -4.70 -20.44 -7.70
N ASP A 180 -3.49 -19.90 -7.51
CA ASP A 180 -3.27 -18.48 -7.21
C ASP A 180 -3.66 -17.61 -8.40
N HIS A 181 -3.35 -18.03 -9.63
CA HIS A 181 -3.79 -17.28 -10.81
C HIS A 181 -5.31 -17.33 -10.99
N LYS A 182 -5.96 -18.47 -10.69
CA LYS A 182 -7.43 -18.58 -10.65
C LYS A 182 -8.03 -17.76 -9.51
N LEU A 183 -7.43 -17.75 -8.33
CA LEU A 183 -7.90 -16.97 -7.17
C LEU A 183 -7.75 -15.48 -7.41
N LEU A 184 -6.60 -15.02 -7.90
CA LEU A 184 -6.40 -13.62 -8.32
C LEU A 184 -7.36 -13.23 -9.43
N LYS A 185 -7.57 -14.10 -10.41
CA LYS A 185 -8.53 -13.88 -11.49
C LYS A 185 -9.97 -13.86 -10.96
N ASN A 186 -10.33 -14.73 -10.03
CA ASN A 186 -11.68 -14.78 -9.47
C ASN A 186 -11.92 -13.60 -8.52
N PHE A 187 -10.94 -13.24 -7.69
CA PHE A 187 -11.01 -12.11 -6.77
C PHE A 187 -11.07 -10.77 -7.53
N ARG A 188 -10.20 -10.56 -8.53
CA ARG A 188 -10.22 -9.33 -9.36
C ARG A 188 -11.33 -9.27 -10.41
N LEU A 189 -11.73 -10.40 -11.04
CA LEU A 189 -12.77 -10.38 -12.08
C LEU A 189 -14.19 -10.57 -11.56
N ASN A 190 -14.40 -11.25 -10.42
CA ASN A 190 -15.75 -11.41 -9.87
C ASN A 190 -16.27 -10.09 -9.27
N TRP A 191 -15.38 -9.18 -8.86
CA TRP A 191 -15.75 -7.79 -8.53
C TRP A 191 -16.09 -6.94 -9.76
N ASN A 192 -15.69 -7.37 -10.96
CA ASN A 192 -15.71 -6.54 -12.17
C ASN A 192 -16.28 -7.29 -13.39
N SER A 193 -17.38 -8.01 -13.21
CA SER A 193 -18.10 -8.67 -14.31
C SER A 193 -18.76 -7.68 -15.29
N HIS A 194 -18.66 -6.36 -15.07
CA HIS A 194 -19.44 -5.35 -15.80
C HIS A 194 -18.68 -4.41 -16.74
N CYS A 195 -17.35 -4.44 -16.83
CA CYS A 195 -16.61 -3.52 -17.71
C CYS A 195 -15.66 -4.26 -18.67
N TYR A 196 -16.16 -4.57 -19.87
CA TYR A 196 -15.35 -5.01 -21.00
C TYR A 196 -15.10 -3.82 -21.95
N PHE A 197 -13.83 -3.41 -22.07
CA PHE A 197 -13.42 -2.42 -23.07
C PHE A 197 -13.13 -3.13 -24.40
N ARG A 198 -13.97 -2.92 -25.42
CA ARG A 198 -13.78 -3.54 -26.73
C ARG A 198 -13.14 -2.55 -27.70
N SER A 199 -11.88 -2.80 -28.03
CA SER A 199 -11.13 -2.03 -29.04
C SER A 199 -11.55 -2.45 -30.45
N SER A 200 -12.39 -1.66 -31.11
CA SER A 200 -12.56 -1.68 -32.57
C SER A 200 -11.76 -0.52 -33.18
N ARG A 201 -11.18 -0.74 -34.37
CA ARG A 201 -10.33 0.23 -35.08
C ARG A 201 -11.05 1.58 -35.17
N GLY A 202 -10.49 2.61 -34.53
CA GLY A 202 -10.84 4.01 -34.79
C GLY A 202 -11.56 4.81 -33.69
N GLY A 203 -11.85 4.25 -32.50
CA GLY A 203 -12.44 5.06 -31.41
C GLY A 203 -12.47 4.33 -30.07
N ARG A 204 -12.04 5.00 -28.99
CA ARG A 204 -12.08 4.49 -27.61
C ARG A 204 -13.39 4.94 -26.96
N TYR A 205 -14.37 4.06 -26.89
CA TYR A 205 -15.60 4.28 -26.14
C TYR A 205 -15.68 3.27 -24.99
N ALA A 206 -15.96 3.77 -23.77
CA ALA A 206 -16.29 2.93 -22.63
C ALA A 206 -17.79 2.59 -22.70
N PHE A 207 -18.13 1.30 -22.80
CA PHE A 207 -19.52 0.84 -22.75
C PHE A 207 -19.73 0.09 -21.44
N CYS A 208 -20.44 0.71 -20.49
CA CYS A 208 -21.00 0.04 -19.33
C CYS A 208 -22.37 -0.52 -19.73
N ARG A 209 -22.59 -1.84 -19.62
CA ARG A 209 -23.95 -2.39 -19.70
C ARG A 209 -24.68 -2.04 -18.42
N GLY A 210 -25.85 -1.40 -18.56
CA GLY A 210 -26.93 -1.48 -17.57
C GLY A 210 -27.66 -2.80 -17.67
#